data_AF-A0A2G9UNH8-F1
#
_entry.id   AF-A0A2G9UNH8-F1
#
_cell.length_a   1.000
_cell.length_b   1.000
_cell.length_c   1.000
_cell.angle_alpha   90.00
_cell.angle_beta   90.00
_cell.angle_gamma   90.00
#
_symmetry.space_group_name_H-M   'P 1'
#
loop_
_entity.id
_entity.type
_entity.pdbx_description
1 polymer ?
#
loop_
_entity_poly.entity_id
_entity_poly.type
_entity_poly.pdbx_seq_one_letter_code
_entity_poly.pdbx_strand_id
1 'polypeptide(L)'
;MRVSIRVLFILIAYTITAYGEEESKDDATSKEDSKDEKDPPKEGNTTVTLPRCEHINPYKDLTSWMEYTKKDCNHTSSPDEHSDEDRTYYQFGFRSFAFDVLASDRLGMRRDLGHQCHEL
;
A
#
# COMPACT_ATOMS: atom_id res chain seq x y z
N MET A 1 7.83 -2.01 47.79
CA MET A 1 8.52 -2.97 46.90
C MET A 1 9.65 -2.25 46.20
N ARG A 2 10.91 -2.55 46.53
CA ARG A 2 12.08 -1.93 45.88
C ARG A 2 12.58 -2.89 44.80
N VAL A 3 12.20 -2.65 43.54
CA VAL A 3 12.74 -3.41 42.41
C VAL A 3 14.23 -3.07 42.32
N SER A 4 15.07 -4.07 42.54
CA SER A 4 16.52 -3.92 42.49
C SER A 4 16.94 -3.47 41.10
N ILE A 5 17.76 -2.42 41.01
CA ILE A 5 18.25 -1.84 39.75
C ILE A 5 18.86 -2.91 38.83
N ARG A 6 19.44 -3.97 39.40
CA ARG A 6 19.97 -5.12 38.65
C ARG A 6 18.90 -5.88 37.87
N VAL A 7 17.68 -5.98 38.38
CA VAL A 7 16.56 -6.64 37.70
C VAL A 7 16.05 -5.79 36.53
N LEU A 8 16.08 -4.47 36.67
CA LEU A 8 15.69 -3.55 35.60
C LEU A 8 16.64 -3.64 34.40
N PHE A 9 17.95 -3.73 34.63
CA PHE A 9 18.92 -3.90 33.54
C PHE A 9 18.79 -5.24 32.81
N ILE A 10 18.50 -6.32 33.53
CA ILE A 10 18.29 -7.65 32.91
C ILE A 10 17.05 -7.63 32.00
N LEU A 11 15.97 -6.98 32.43
CA LEU A 11 14.76 -6.86 31.61
C LEU A 11 14.98 -6.02 30.35
N ILE A 12 15.71 -4.90 30.45
CA ILE A 12 16.03 -4.05 29.30
C ILE A 12 16.93 -4.79 28.30
N ALA A 13 17.91 -5.56 28.76
CA ALA A 13 18.77 -6.36 27.88
C ALA A 13 18.00 -7.49 27.16
N TYR A 14 17.02 -8.11 27.83
CA TYR A 14 16.17 -9.14 27.21
C TYR A 14 15.26 -8.55 26.13
N THR A 15 14.77 -7.31 26.30
CA THR A 15 13.94 -6.65 25.27
C THR A 15 14.72 -6.23 24.03
N ILE A 16 16.01 -5.89 24.16
CA ILE A 16 16.83 -5.45 23.01
C ILE A 16 17.24 -6.65 22.15
N THR A 17 17.54 -7.80 22.76
CA THR A 17 17.93 -9.02 22.04
C THR A 17 16.75 -9.72 21.36
N ALA A 18 15.51 -9.53 21.83
CA ALA A 18 14.32 -10.11 21.21
C ALA A 18 13.80 -9.33 19.97
N TYR A 19 14.33 -8.12 19.72
CA TYR A 19 13.85 -7.23 18.64
C TYR A 19 14.93 -6.86 17.60
N GLY A 20 16.12 -7.46 17.68
CA GLY A 20 17.21 -7.23 16.74
C GLY A 20 17.27 -8.29 15.64
N GLU A 21 17.41 -7.83 14.40
CA GLU A 21 17.89 -8.57 13.21
C GLU A 21 16.94 -9.59 12.56
N GLU A 22 16.27 -9.14 11.49
CA GLU A 22 16.25 -9.89 10.21
C GLU A 22 16.24 -8.88 9.04
N GLU A 23 17.42 -8.57 8.54
CA GLU A 23 17.64 -7.99 7.21
C GLU A 23 17.85 -9.18 6.27
N SER A 24 16.86 -9.50 5.43
CA SER A 24 17.03 -10.45 4.33
C SER A 24 16.84 -9.73 2.99
N LYS A 25 17.86 -9.89 2.16
CA LYS A 25 18.10 -9.21 0.90
C LYS A 25 18.23 -10.32 -0.14
N ASP A 26 17.13 -10.62 -0.83
CA ASP A 26 17.15 -11.58 -1.93
C ASP A 26 16.79 -10.89 -3.24
N ASP A 27 17.87 -10.59 -3.96
CA ASP A 27 17.97 -10.30 -5.38
C ASP A 27 17.80 -11.60 -6.17
N ALA A 28 16.80 -11.65 -7.06
CA ALA A 28 16.71 -12.68 -8.08
C ALA A 28 16.04 -12.10 -9.33
N THR A 29 16.85 -11.42 -10.12
CA THR A 29 16.63 -11.17 -11.55
C THR A 29 16.40 -12.49 -12.30
N SER A 30 15.22 -12.65 -12.90
CA SER A 30 14.99 -13.61 -13.99
C SER A 30 14.70 -12.85 -15.28
N LYS A 31 15.71 -12.81 -16.16
CA LYS A 31 15.58 -12.51 -17.59
C LYS A 31 14.89 -13.68 -18.27
N GLU A 32 13.78 -13.44 -18.95
CA GLU A 32 13.38 -14.24 -20.12
C GLU A 32 12.86 -13.32 -21.23
N ASP A 33 13.65 -13.30 -22.29
CA ASP A 33 13.28 -13.32 -23.71
C ASP A 33 12.41 -12.20 -24.30
N SER A 34 13.16 -11.20 -24.77
CA SER A 34 12.84 -10.33 -25.90
C SER A 34 12.35 -11.12 -27.11
N LYS A 35 11.11 -10.87 -27.54
CA LYS A 35 10.65 -11.15 -28.89
C LYS A 35 10.25 -9.83 -29.55
N ASP A 36 11.09 -9.39 -30.49
CA ASP A 36 10.83 -8.26 -31.39
C ASP A 36 9.56 -8.53 -32.19
N GLU A 37 8.48 -7.81 -31.87
CA GLU A 37 7.33 -7.63 -32.76
C GLU A 37 7.23 -6.14 -33.10
N LYS A 38 7.49 -5.85 -34.38
CA LYS A 38 7.63 -4.50 -34.91
C LYS A 38 6.25 -3.90 -35.15
N ASP A 39 5.70 -3.24 -34.14
CA ASP A 39 4.45 -2.49 -34.27
C ASP A 39 4.62 -1.25 -35.17
N PRO A 40 3.62 -0.92 -36.02
CA PRO A 40 3.62 0.29 -36.84
C PRO A 40 3.51 1.57 -35.98
N PRO A 41 3.99 2.73 -36.48
CA PRO A 41 4.07 3.95 -35.69
C PRO A 41 2.67 4.45 -35.30
N LYS A 42 2.34 4.37 -34.00
CA LYS A 42 1.13 4.99 -33.44
C LYS A 42 1.36 6.49 -33.31
N GLU A 43 0.55 7.25 -34.05
CA GLU A 43 0.42 8.71 -33.94
C GLU A 43 0.16 9.14 -32.49
N GLY A 44 0.99 10.07 -31.98
CA GLY A 44 0.65 11.00 -30.91
C GLY A 44 0.12 10.43 -29.58
N ASN A 45 0.90 9.60 -28.88
CA ASN A 45 0.57 9.20 -27.50
C ASN A 45 0.84 10.36 -26.52
N THR A 46 -0.10 11.28 -26.37
CA THR A 46 -0.18 12.10 -25.15
C THR A 46 -0.66 11.20 -24.02
N THR A 47 0.25 10.76 -23.15
CA THR A 47 -0.07 9.97 -21.97
C THR A 47 -0.91 10.82 -21.02
N VAL A 48 -2.23 10.59 -20.98
CA VAL A 48 -3.12 11.27 -20.03
C VAL A 48 -2.92 10.65 -18.65
N THR A 49 -2.16 11.34 -17.79
CA THR A 49 -1.99 10.92 -16.39
C THR A 49 -3.21 11.34 -15.58
N LEU A 50 -3.95 10.36 -15.06
CA LEU A 50 -5.09 10.62 -14.19
C LEU A 50 -4.64 11.22 -12.85
N PRO A 51 -5.40 12.17 -12.28
CA PRO A 51 -5.11 12.67 -10.95
C PRO A 51 -5.27 11.56 -9.91
N ARG A 52 -4.60 11.74 -8.77
CA ARG A 52 -4.65 10.79 -7.67
C ARG A 52 -6.00 10.88 -6.94
N CYS A 53 -6.54 9.73 -6.53
CA CYS A 53 -7.71 9.71 -5.67
C CYS A 53 -7.36 10.24 -4.28
N GLU A 54 -8.22 11.11 -3.76
CA GLU A 54 -8.17 11.56 -2.37
C GLU A 54 -8.23 10.34 -1.43
N HIS A 55 -7.39 10.37 -0.39
CA HIS A 55 -7.44 9.38 0.68
C HIS A 55 -8.19 9.96 1.86
N ILE A 56 -9.38 9.42 2.13
CA ILE A 56 -10.17 9.71 3.33
C ILE A 56 -9.98 8.52 4.27
N ASN A 57 -9.31 8.74 5.41
CA ASN A 57 -9.03 7.67 6.36
C ASN A 57 -10.29 7.35 7.18
N PRO A 58 -10.87 6.13 7.08
CA PRO A 58 -12.11 5.77 7.76
C PRO A 58 -11.99 5.73 9.30
N TYR A 59 -10.77 5.63 9.84
CA TYR A 59 -10.51 5.72 11.27
C TYR A 59 -10.50 7.16 11.80
N LYS A 60 -10.31 8.15 10.91
CA LYS A 60 -10.34 9.58 11.26
C LYS A 60 -11.70 10.20 10.94
N ASP A 61 -12.27 9.89 9.79
CA ASP A 61 -13.57 10.40 9.35
C ASP A 61 -14.34 9.32 8.56
N LEU A 62 -15.12 8.53 9.30
CA LEU A 62 -15.92 7.45 8.73
C LEU A 62 -17.06 7.98 7.85
N THR A 63 -17.70 9.10 8.23
CA THR A 63 -18.87 9.62 7.52
C THR A 63 -18.49 10.08 6.12
N SER A 64 -17.43 10.88 6.01
CA SER A 64 -16.93 11.33 4.70
C SER A 64 -16.47 10.16 3.84
N TRP A 65 -15.86 9.13 4.44
CA TRP A 65 -15.45 7.93 3.70
C TRP A 65 -16.64 7.10 3.19
N MET A 66 -17.74 7.02 3.94
CA MET A 66 -18.96 6.31 3.51
C MET A 66 -19.67 7.01 2.34
N GLU A 67 -19.59 8.33 2.28
CA GLU A 67 -20.17 9.15 1.21
C GLU A 67 -19.24 9.26 -0.02
N TYR A 68 -17.96 8.94 0.15
CA TYR A 68 -16.97 9.00 -0.91
C TYR A 68 -17.31 8.08 -2.08
N THR A 69 -17.27 8.64 -3.27
CA THR A 69 -17.44 7.91 -4.53
C THR A 69 -16.26 8.22 -5.43
N LYS A 70 -15.50 7.18 -5.80
CA LYS A 70 -14.37 7.30 -6.73
C LYS A 70 -14.86 7.83 -8.09
N LYS A 71 -14.20 8.85 -8.62
CA LYS A 71 -14.46 9.43 -9.94
C LYS A 71 -13.14 9.69 -10.68
N ASP A 72 -12.93 9.02 -11.81
CA ASP A 72 -11.88 9.29 -12.80
C ASP A 72 -10.48 9.61 -12.23
N CYS A 73 -10.07 8.86 -11.20
CA CYS A 73 -8.81 9.04 -10.52
C CYS A 73 -8.04 7.71 -10.34
N ASN A 74 -6.73 7.83 -10.18
CA ASN A 74 -5.87 6.69 -9.88
C ASN A 74 -5.91 6.35 -8.37
N HIS A 75 -6.18 5.09 -8.06
CA HIS A 75 -6.35 4.56 -6.69
C HIS A 75 -5.19 3.64 -6.25
N THR A 76 -4.27 3.24 -7.14
CA THR A 76 -3.14 2.32 -6.85
C THR A 76 -2.00 2.98 -6.06
N SER A 77 -1.65 2.52 -4.86
CA SER A 77 -0.55 3.18 -4.11
C SER A 77 0.79 3.16 -4.87
N SER A 78 1.59 4.22 -4.71
CA SER A 78 2.99 4.28 -5.13
C SER A 78 3.82 4.73 -3.93
N PRO A 79 4.86 3.98 -3.52
CA PRO A 79 5.65 4.27 -2.32
C PRO A 79 6.26 5.67 -2.29
N ASP A 80 6.64 6.18 -3.47
CA ASP A 80 7.35 7.46 -3.63
C ASP A 80 6.43 8.68 -3.50
N GLU A 81 5.12 8.47 -3.52
CA GLU A 81 4.10 9.53 -3.57
C GLU A 81 3.29 9.62 -2.27
N HIS A 82 3.72 8.91 -1.22
CA HIS A 82 3.04 8.91 0.07
C HIS A 82 3.51 10.07 0.96
N SER A 83 2.55 10.78 1.54
CA SER A 83 2.84 11.62 2.71
C SER A 83 3.35 10.74 3.86
N ASP A 84 4.01 11.33 4.86
CA ASP A 84 4.49 10.56 6.02
C ASP A 84 3.36 9.83 6.75
N GLU A 85 2.17 10.44 6.81
CA GLU A 85 0.96 9.82 7.37
C GLU A 85 0.47 8.65 6.52
N ASP A 86 0.34 8.84 5.20
CA ASP A 86 -0.10 7.80 4.26
C ASP A 86 0.89 6.63 4.23
N ARG A 87 2.19 6.90 4.33
CA ARG A 87 3.24 5.87 4.36
C ARG A 87 3.13 5.01 5.61
N THR A 88 2.90 5.63 6.76
CA THR A 88 2.70 4.92 8.02
C THR A 88 1.44 4.05 7.96
N TYR A 89 0.36 4.60 7.42
CA TYR A 89 -0.91 3.89 7.27
C TYR A 89 -0.82 2.73 6.26
N TYR A 90 -0.12 2.94 5.14
CA TYR A 90 0.23 1.90 4.17
C TYR A 90 0.98 0.75 4.84
N GLN A 91 2.05 1.03 5.59
CA GLN A 91 2.82 0.01 6.30
C GLN A 91 1.98 -0.74 7.36
N PHE A 92 1.11 -0.02 8.07
CA PHE A 92 0.16 -0.62 9.01
C PHE A 92 -0.74 -1.65 8.32
N GLY A 93 -1.27 -1.31 7.14
CA GLY A 93 -2.12 -2.20 6.35
C GLY A 93 -1.42 -3.52 5.99
N PHE A 94 -0.21 -3.42 5.46
CA PHE A 94 0.59 -4.60 5.11
C PHE A 94 0.96 -5.45 6.33
N ARG A 95 1.38 -4.82 7.44
CA ARG A 95 1.77 -5.55 8.66
C ARG A 95 0.59 -6.24 9.35
N SER A 96 -0.58 -5.61 9.33
CA SER A 96 -1.73 -6.09 10.10
C SER A 96 -2.61 -7.03 9.28
N PHE A 97 -2.72 -6.80 7.97
CA PHE A 97 -3.69 -7.49 7.11
C PHE A 97 -3.07 -8.12 5.86
N ALA A 98 -1.78 -7.90 5.58
CA ALA A 98 -1.14 -8.28 4.31
C ALA A 98 -1.83 -7.68 3.07
N PHE A 99 -2.47 -6.52 3.22
CA PHE A 99 -3.14 -5.81 2.14
C PHE A 99 -2.77 -4.32 2.12
N ASP A 100 -2.81 -3.74 0.92
CA ASP A 100 -2.73 -2.30 0.73
C ASP A 100 -4.03 -1.61 1.12
N VAL A 101 -4.14 -1.28 2.41
CA VAL A 101 -5.31 -0.58 2.96
C VAL A 101 -5.45 0.82 2.36
N LEU A 102 -4.35 1.49 2.05
CA LEU A 102 -4.38 2.84 1.47
C LEU A 102 -5.03 2.85 0.08
N ALA A 103 -4.70 1.90 -0.79
CA ALA A 103 -5.36 1.75 -2.09
C ALA A 103 -6.82 1.29 -1.94
N SER A 104 -7.10 0.40 -0.98
CA SER A 104 -8.46 -0.07 -0.68
C SER A 104 -9.39 1.07 -0.25
N ASP A 105 -8.90 1.97 0.61
CA ASP A 105 -9.69 3.09 1.14
C ASP A 105 -9.98 4.14 0.05
N ARG A 106 -9.05 4.35 -0.87
CA ARG A 106 -9.21 5.22 -2.07
C ARG A 106 -10.25 4.69 -3.07
N LEU A 107 -10.68 3.44 -2.97
CA LEU A 107 -11.80 2.93 -3.77
C LEU A 107 -13.16 3.34 -3.18
N GLY A 108 -13.20 3.73 -1.90
CA GLY A 108 -14.43 3.94 -1.15
C GLY A 108 -15.13 2.64 -0.77
N MET A 109 -16.18 2.79 0.05
CA MET A 109 -16.98 1.67 0.55
C MET A 109 -17.81 1.00 -0.55
N ARG A 110 -18.39 1.79 -1.46
CA ARG A 110 -19.30 1.30 -2.51
C ARG A 110 -18.50 1.05 -3.79
N ARG A 111 -18.27 -0.23 -4.10
CA ARG A 111 -17.56 -0.65 -5.32
C ARG A 111 -18.57 -1.20 -6.31
N ASP A 112 -18.65 -0.58 -7.49
CA ASP A 112 -19.37 -1.14 -8.63
C ASP A 112 -18.38 -1.94 -9.49
N LEU A 113 -18.61 -3.25 -9.58
CA LEU A 113 -17.79 -4.15 -10.40
C LEU A 113 -18.32 -4.25 -11.84
N GLY A 114 -19.51 -3.72 -12.13
CA GLY A 114 -20.17 -3.90 -13.41
C GLY A 114 -20.54 -5.36 -13.71
N HIS A 115 -20.77 -5.67 -14.98
CA HIS A 115 -21.11 -7.01 -15.44
C HIS A 115 -19.87 -7.92 -15.43
N GLN A 116 -19.93 -9.03 -14.70
CA GLN A 116 -18.78 -9.92 -14.50
C GLN A 116 -18.91 -11.26 -15.27
N CYS A 117 -20.04 -11.53 -15.92
CA CYS A 117 -20.23 -12.78 -16.67
C CYS A 117 -20.08 -12.59 -18.18
N HIS A 118 -19.76 -13.70 -18.86
CA HIS A 118 -19.72 -13.78 -20.31
C HIS A 118 -21.15 -13.84 -20.87
N GLU A 119 -21.36 -13.18 -22.00
CA GLU A 119 -22.58 -13.33 -22.79
C GLU A 119 -22.59 -14.74 -23.39
N LEU A 120 -23.71 -15.46 -23.26
CA LEU A 120 -23.86 -16.86 -23.71
C LEU A 120 -24.01 -16.97 -25.22
#